data_AF-A0A7C3C239-F1
#
_entry.id   AF-A0A7C3C239-F1
#
_cell.length_a   1.000
_cell.length_b   1.000
_cell.length_c   1.000
_cell.angle_alpha   90.00
_cell.angle_beta   90.00
_cell.angle_gamma   90.00
#
_symmetry.space_group_name_H-M   'P 1'
#
loop_
_entity.id
_entity.type
_entity.pdbx_description
1 polymer ?
#
loop_
_entity_poly.entity_id
_entity_poly.type
_entity_poly.pdbx_seq_one_letter_code
_entity_poly.pdbx_strand_id
1 'polypeptide(L)'
;LEYLPPGPEDWPALAGMLARLHRTRRPRYGWPRPGYLGTFPLPAGEADDWSRYFAEKRLFPLVEATWGRLGELGPELKRLLARLKLPTEGPTLIHGDLWSGNVHMSEAGPALLDPSVWVGERGVDLAMMRLFGGFPNAFWAAYEERYPVPKEVWEALPCYQLYYLLAHVHFFGASYLPSLRRTLLACP
;
A
#
# COMPACT_ATOMS: atom_id res chain seq x y z
N LEU A 1 3.62 -24.32 -2.45
CA LEU A 1 2.40 -23.54 -2.10
C LEU A 1 1.23 -24.51 -2.05
N GLU A 2 0.25 -24.24 -1.19
CA GLU A 2 -1.01 -25.00 -1.12
C GLU A 2 -1.93 -24.62 -2.28
N TYR A 3 -2.67 -25.58 -2.82
CA TYR A 3 -3.69 -25.33 -3.84
C TYR A 3 -5.03 -25.01 -3.18
N LEU A 4 -5.66 -23.91 -3.58
CA LEU A 4 -6.94 -23.44 -3.05
C LEU A 4 -8.02 -23.53 -4.14
N PRO A 5 -8.93 -24.51 -4.09
CA PRO A 5 -10.04 -24.63 -5.04
C PRO A 5 -10.86 -23.32 -5.10
N PRO A 6 -11.20 -22.80 -6.29
CA PRO A 6 -12.00 -21.58 -6.40
C PRO A 6 -13.38 -21.74 -5.77
N GLY A 7 -13.81 -20.73 -5.02
CA GLY A 7 -15.11 -20.68 -4.37
C GLY A 7 -15.88 -19.41 -4.73
N PRO A 8 -17.09 -19.25 -4.15
CA PRO A 8 -17.90 -18.05 -4.37
C PRO A 8 -17.23 -16.80 -3.80
N GLU A 9 -17.57 -15.63 -4.33
CA GLU A 9 -17.11 -14.36 -3.76
C GLU A 9 -17.66 -14.14 -2.35
N ASP A 10 -16.79 -13.75 -1.42
CA ASP A 10 -17.18 -13.36 -0.06
C ASP A 10 -16.39 -12.13 0.41
N TRP A 11 -16.79 -10.98 -0.13
CA TRP A 11 -16.20 -9.68 0.20
C TRP A 11 -16.36 -9.28 1.69
N PRO A 12 -17.49 -9.55 2.36
CA PRO A 12 -17.62 -9.33 3.80
C PRO A 12 -16.64 -10.17 4.63
N ALA A 13 -16.40 -11.44 4.27
CA ALA A 13 -15.40 -12.27 4.95
C ALA A 13 -13.98 -11.72 4.73
N LEU A 14 -13.66 -11.26 3.52
CA LEU A 14 -12.36 -10.65 3.20
C LEU A 14 -12.14 -9.39 4.05
N ALA A 15 -13.17 -8.54 4.14
CA ALA A 15 -13.15 -7.36 4.99
C ALA A 15 -12.91 -7.72 6.46
N GLY A 16 -13.56 -8.78 6.96
CA GLY A 16 -13.33 -9.30 8.31
C GLY A 16 -11.89 -9.80 8.52
N MET A 17 -11.33 -10.51 7.54
CA MET A 17 -9.94 -10.98 7.57
C MET A 17 -8.95 -9.82 7.61
N LEU A 18 -9.10 -8.83 6.71
CA LEU A 18 -8.21 -7.68 6.65
C LEU A 18 -8.35 -6.76 7.86
N ALA A 19 -9.56 -6.57 8.40
CA ALA A 19 -9.75 -5.83 9.64
C ALA A 19 -9.00 -6.48 10.82
N ARG A 20 -8.98 -7.82 10.91
CA ARG A 20 -8.18 -8.54 11.92
C ARG A 20 -6.67 -8.39 11.67
N LEU A 21 -6.24 -8.50 10.41
CA LEU A 21 -4.84 -8.30 10.04
C LEU A 21 -4.35 -6.90 10.44
N HIS A 22 -5.08 -5.85 10.07
CA HIS A 22 -4.74 -4.45 10.37
C HIS A 22 -4.88 -4.06 11.85
N ARG A 23 -5.46 -4.93 12.69
CA ARG A 23 -5.47 -4.79 14.15
C ARG A 23 -4.30 -5.51 14.81
N THR A 24 -3.48 -6.22 14.04
CA THR A 24 -2.29 -6.94 14.53
C THR A 24 -1.15 -5.95 14.76
N ARG A 25 -1.18 -5.30 15.93
CA ARG A 25 -0.20 -4.28 16.32
C ARG A 25 1.21 -4.83 16.49
N ARG A 26 2.17 -3.94 16.27
CA ARG A 26 3.61 -4.19 16.39
C ARG A 26 4.27 -3.01 17.12
N PRO A 27 5.44 -3.21 17.73
CA PRO A 27 6.08 -2.16 18.52
C PRO A 27 6.66 -1.04 17.67
N ARG A 28 7.12 -1.34 16.44
CA ARG A 28 7.83 -0.40 15.56
C ARG A 28 7.45 -0.62 14.10
N TYR A 29 7.58 0.43 13.27
CA TYR A 29 7.42 0.30 11.82
C TYR A 29 8.61 -0.40 11.20
N GLY A 30 8.37 -1.02 10.06
CA GLY A 30 9.37 -1.56 9.16
C GLY A 30 9.52 -3.07 9.19
N TRP A 31 10.71 -3.54 8.81
CA TRP A 31 11.03 -4.96 8.75
C TRP A 31 12.53 -5.17 8.97
N PRO A 32 12.95 -6.16 9.77
CA PRO A 32 14.35 -6.34 10.15
C PRO A 32 15.24 -6.83 9.00
N ARG A 33 14.63 -7.33 7.91
CA ARG A 33 15.34 -7.85 6.72
C ARG A 33 14.92 -7.10 5.47
N PRO A 34 15.74 -7.09 4.41
CA PRO A 34 15.32 -6.56 3.12
C PRO A 34 14.07 -7.27 2.63
N GLY A 35 13.17 -6.51 1.99
CA GLY A 35 11.94 -7.02 1.40
C GLY A 35 11.91 -6.77 -0.10
N TYR A 36 10.78 -7.10 -0.72
CA TYR A 36 10.56 -6.87 -2.15
C TYR A 36 9.12 -6.46 -2.41
N LEU A 37 8.91 -5.51 -3.33
CA LEU A 37 7.62 -5.26 -3.98
C LEU A 37 7.75 -5.75 -5.42
N GLY A 38 7.07 -6.84 -5.78
CA GLY A 38 7.41 -7.59 -6.99
C GLY A 38 8.89 -8.02 -6.94
N THR A 39 9.67 -7.64 -7.95
CA THR A 39 11.13 -7.88 -7.97
C THR A 39 11.95 -6.68 -7.48
N PHE A 40 11.33 -5.57 -7.10
CA PHE A 40 12.03 -4.36 -6.67
C PHE A 40 12.49 -4.51 -5.21
N PRO A 41 13.80 -4.40 -4.92
CA PRO A 41 14.32 -4.55 -3.57
C PRO A 41 13.95 -3.36 -2.69
N LEU A 42 13.48 -3.65 -1.47
CA LEU A 42 13.15 -2.66 -0.46
C LEU A 42 14.13 -2.75 0.71
N PRO A 43 14.66 -1.61 1.20
CA PRO A 43 15.62 -1.59 2.27
C PRO A 43 15.01 -2.11 3.59
N ALA A 44 15.84 -2.84 4.34
CA ALA A 44 15.56 -3.23 5.71
C ALA A 44 15.57 -2.01 6.65
N GLY A 45 15.12 -2.26 7.87
CA GLY A 45 15.23 -1.37 9.00
C GLY A 45 13.87 -1.14 9.66
N GLU A 46 13.96 -0.65 10.88
CA GLU A 46 12.82 -0.30 11.71
C GLU A 46 12.91 1.16 12.15
N ALA A 47 11.76 1.78 12.38
CA ALA A 47 11.67 3.15 12.85
C ALA A 47 10.42 3.38 13.71
N ASP A 48 10.46 4.45 14.49
CA ASP A 48 9.34 4.88 15.33
C ASP A 48 8.52 6.00 14.64
N ASP A 49 9.14 6.73 13.71
CA ASP A 49 8.49 7.76 12.90
C ASP A 49 7.97 7.19 11.58
N TRP A 50 6.65 7.21 11.40
CA TRP A 50 5.99 6.66 10.23
C TRP A 50 6.31 7.41 8.94
N SER A 51 6.16 8.74 8.96
CA SER A 51 6.26 9.56 7.75
C SER A 51 7.68 9.51 7.19
N ARG A 52 8.68 9.58 8.08
CA ARG A 52 10.09 9.41 7.76
C ARG A 52 10.36 8.01 7.22
N TYR A 53 9.86 6.96 7.88
CA TYR A 53 10.05 5.58 7.40
C TYR A 53 9.50 5.41 5.99
N PHE A 54 8.27 5.83 5.75
CA PHE A 54 7.62 5.67 4.45
C PHE A 54 8.34 6.47 3.36
N ALA A 55 8.74 7.71 3.65
CA ALA A 55 9.52 8.53 2.72
C ALA A 55 10.87 7.88 2.39
N GLU A 56 11.69 7.57 3.39
CA GLU A 56 13.07 7.11 3.21
C GLU A 56 13.17 5.65 2.73
N LYS A 57 12.30 4.76 3.22
CA LYS A 57 12.41 3.31 3.00
C LYS A 57 11.45 2.75 1.96
N ARG A 58 10.48 3.54 1.49
CA ARG A 58 9.51 3.10 0.48
C ARG A 58 9.50 4.00 -0.74
N LEU A 59 9.26 5.30 -0.57
CA LEU A 59 9.14 6.22 -1.72
C LEU A 59 10.49 6.57 -2.34
N PHE A 60 11.48 6.98 -1.52
CA PHE A 60 12.76 7.46 -2.02
C PHE A 60 13.51 6.43 -2.90
N PRO A 61 13.61 5.14 -2.54
CA PRO A 61 14.27 4.15 -3.40
C PRO A 61 13.62 4.03 -4.78
N LEU A 62 12.28 4.13 -4.86
CA LEU A 62 11.57 4.09 -6.13
C LEU A 62 11.72 5.39 -6.93
N VAL A 63 11.75 6.55 -6.27
CA VAL A 63 12.05 7.84 -6.92
C VAL A 63 13.45 7.81 -7.55
N GLU A 64 14.45 7.28 -6.85
CA GLU A 64 15.80 7.11 -7.41
C GLU A 64 15.80 6.14 -8.60
N ALA A 65 15.18 4.97 -8.45
CA ALA A 65 15.13 3.96 -9.50
C ALA A 65 14.35 4.38 -10.76
N THR A 66 13.47 5.37 -10.63
CA THR A 66 12.68 5.91 -11.74
C THR A 66 13.13 7.30 -12.19
N TRP A 67 14.18 7.88 -11.58
CA TRP A 67 14.56 9.28 -11.77
C TRP A 67 14.66 9.70 -13.24
N GLY A 68 15.30 8.89 -14.08
CA GLY A 68 15.45 9.16 -15.51
C GLY A 68 14.14 9.17 -16.32
N ARG A 69 13.04 8.65 -15.76
CA ARG A 69 11.70 8.61 -16.37
C ARG A 69 10.76 9.69 -15.82
N LEU A 70 11.06 10.27 -14.66
CA LEU A 70 10.13 11.18 -13.97
C LEU A 70 10.07 12.58 -14.59
N GLY A 71 11.15 13.03 -15.24
CA GLY A 71 11.26 14.41 -15.73
C GLY A 71 11.01 15.41 -14.60
N GLU A 72 10.10 16.37 -14.82
CA GLU A 72 9.74 17.39 -13.83
C GLU A 72 9.07 16.85 -12.56
N LEU A 73 8.47 15.65 -12.62
CA LEU A 73 7.86 15.03 -11.43
C LEU A 73 8.91 14.62 -10.40
N GLY A 74 10.16 14.37 -10.80
CA GLY A 74 11.23 13.95 -9.90
C GLY A 74 11.53 15.00 -8.82
N PRO A 75 11.87 16.25 -9.21
CA PRO A 75 12.03 17.35 -8.26
C PRO A 75 10.79 17.63 -7.40
N GLU A 76 9.58 17.54 -7.96
CA GLU A 76 8.33 17.72 -7.21
C GLU A 76 8.14 16.64 -6.13
N LEU A 77 8.37 15.38 -6.48
CA LEU A 77 8.34 14.27 -5.54
C LEU A 77 9.37 14.46 -4.42
N LYS A 78 10.61 14.83 -4.74
CA LYS A 78 11.63 15.11 -3.70
C LYS A 78 11.19 16.22 -2.74
N ARG A 79 10.59 17.30 -3.25
CA ARG A 79 10.04 18.38 -2.41
C ARG A 79 8.89 17.89 -1.52
N LEU A 80 8.00 17.04 -2.04
CA LEU A 80 6.95 16.41 -1.25
C LEU A 80 7.56 15.54 -0.15
N LEU A 81 8.48 14.62 -0.47
CA LEU A 81 9.09 13.70 0.49
C LEU A 81 9.76 14.43 1.67
N ALA A 82 10.39 15.58 1.40
CA ALA A 82 11.04 16.38 2.44
C ALA A 82 10.06 16.99 3.46
N ARG A 83 8.78 17.12 3.12
CA ARG A 83 7.73 17.70 3.99
C ARG A 83 6.57 16.74 4.26
N LEU A 84 6.70 15.47 3.88
CA LEU A 84 5.63 14.49 3.92
C LEU A 84 5.17 14.30 5.36
N LYS A 85 3.85 14.46 5.59
CA LYS A 85 3.21 14.17 6.87
C LYS A 85 2.03 13.26 6.63
N LEU A 86 2.08 12.10 7.25
CA LEU A 86 1.06 11.06 7.13
C LEU A 86 0.40 10.83 8.49
N PRO A 87 -0.91 10.49 8.52
CA PRO A 87 -1.58 10.13 9.75
C PRO A 87 -0.93 8.90 10.37
N THR A 88 -0.97 8.83 11.70
CA THR A 88 -0.42 7.72 12.47
C THR A 88 -1.52 7.11 13.34
N GLU A 89 -1.83 5.84 13.07
CA GLU A 89 -2.75 5.03 13.88
C GLU A 89 -1.99 3.98 14.70
N GLY A 90 -0.72 3.75 14.37
CA GLY A 90 0.20 2.87 15.06
C GLY A 90 0.62 1.66 14.22
N PRO A 91 1.83 1.12 14.43
CA PRO A 91 2.39 0.08 13.58
C PRO A 91 1.52 -1.17 13.54
N THR A 92 1.17 -1.61 12.33
CA THR A 92 0.42 -2.84 12.08
C THR A 92 1.05 -3.65 10.96
N LEU A 93 0.87 -4.97 11.03
CA LEU A 93 1.19 -5.83 9.90
C LEU A 93 0.29 -5.48 8.71
N ILE A 94 0.87 -5.38 7.52
CA ILE A 94 0.16 -5.17 6.25
C ILE A 94 0.54 -6.24 5.24
N HIS A 95 -0.32 -6.45 4.25
CA HIS A 95 -0.05 -7.29 3.09
C HIS A 95 1.01 -6.68 2.18
N GLY A 96 0.95 -5.36 1.96
CA GLY A 96 1.96 -4.54 1.28
C GLY A 96 1.85 -4.51 -0.24
N ASP A 97 1.11 -5.43 -0.87
CA ASP A 97 0.78 -5.41 -2.31
C ASP A 97 -0.68 -5.81 -2.57
N LEU A 98 -1.63 -5.16 -1.89
CA LEU A 98 -3.02 -5.63 -1.82
C LEU A 98 -3.92 -5.02 -2.92
N TRP A 99 -3.83 -5.56 -4.13
CA TRP A 99 -4.76 -5.27 -5.23
C TRP A 99 -5.61 -6.49 -5.55
N SER A 100 -6.62 -6.35 -6.42
CA SER A 100 -7.61 -7.41 -6.67
C SER A 100 -7.00 -8.69 -7.24
N GLY A 101 -5.89 -8.60 -7.97
CA GLY A 101 -5.17 -9.77 -8.48
C GLY A 101 -4.49 -10.61 -7.40
N ASN A 102 -4.26 -10.05 -6.21
CA ASN A 102 -3.66 -10.73 -5.06
C ASN A 102 -4.71 -11.23 -4.05
N VAL A 103 -5.99 -11.25 -4.45
CA VAL A 103 -7.09 -11.81 -3.67
C VAL A 103 -7.65 -13.02 -4.41
N HIS A 104 -7.77 -14.14 -3.71
CA HIS A 104 -8.36 -15.36 -4.25
C HIS A 104 -9.57 -15.77 -3.42
N MET A 105 -10.70 -15.99 -4.07
CA MET A 105 -11.90 -16.51 -3.42
C MET A 105 -11.87 -18.02 -3.54
N SER A 106 -11.66 -18.72 -2.41
CA SER A 106 -11.60 -20.18 -2.37
C SER A 106 -12.84 -20.79 -1.73
N GLU A 107 -13.04 -22.10 -1.86
CA GLU A 107 -14.12 -22.82 -1.17
C GLU A 107 -14.04 -22.68 0.37
N ALA A 108 -12.84 -22.49 0.92
CA ALA A 108 -12.62 -22.25 2.34
C ALA A 108 -12.78 -20.76 2.75
N GLY A 109 -13.08 -19.88 1.80
CA GLY A 109 -13.18 -18.44 1.97
C GLY A 109 -12.05 -17.66 1.28
N PRO A 110 -11.97 -16.34 1.51
CA PRO A 110 -10.98 -15.49 0.86
C PRO A 110 -9.57 -15.75 1.36
N ALA A 111 -8.60 -15.72 0.45
CA ALA A 111 -7.18 -15.84 0.70
C ALA A 111 -6.43 -14.63 0.11
N LEU A 112 -5.31 -14.27 0.75
CA LEU A 112 -4.38 -13.25 0.25
C LEU A 112 -3.17 -13.94 -0.35
N LEU A 113 -2.73 -13.49 -1.53
CA LEU A 113 -1.65 -14.07 -2.30
C LEU A 113 -0.52 -13.06 -2.52
N ASP A 114 0.68 -13.55 -2.78
CA ASP A 114 1.86 -12.76 -3.17
C ASP A 114 2.12 -11.51 -2.31
N PRO A 115 2.25 -11.67 -0.97
CA PRO A 115 2.38 -10.52 -0.10
C PRO A 115 3.78 -9.90 -0.18
N SER A 116 3.82 -8.57 -0.07
CA SER A 116 5.02 -7.79 0.24
C SER A 116 5.00 -7.38 1.72
N VAL A 117 5.10 -8.36 2.62
CA VAL A 117 4.84 -8.13 4.05
C VAL A 117 5.85 -7.20 4.71
N TRP A 118 5.36 -6.22 5.47
CA TRP A 118 6.13 -5.47 6.46
C TRP A 118 5.19 -4.79 7.48
N VAL A 119 5.75 -4.09 8.47
CA VAL A 119 4.96 -3.33 9.45
C VAL A 119 4.82 -1.88 9.01
N GLY A 120 3.61 -1.44 8.70
CA GLY A 120 3.31 -0.08 8.27
C GLY A 120 2.07 0.47 8.93
N GLU A 121 1.40 1.37 8.22
CA GLU A 121 0.03 1.80 8.52
C GLU A 121 -0.95 1.11 7.56
N ARG A 122 -2.16 0.80 8.04
CA ARG A 122 -3.19 0.15 7.20
C ARG A 122 -3.56 0.95 5.95
N GLY A 123 -3.37 2.28 6.00
CA GLY A 123 -3.56 3.17 4.85
C GLY A 123 -2.77 2.76 3.60
N VAL A 124 -1.65 2.04 3.76
CA VAL A 124 -0.87 1.49 2.64
C VAL A 124 -1.68 0.45 1.86
N ASP A 125 -2.23 -0.54 2.55
CA ASP A 125 -3.09 -1.56 1.92
C ASP A 125 -4.37 -0.94 1.37
N LEU A 126 -5.01 -0.02 2.13
CA LEU A 126 -6.21 0.70 1.67
C LEU A 126 -5.98 1.47 0.37
N ALA A 127 -4.80 2.08 0.23
CA ALA A 127 -4.42 2.82 -0.96
C ALA A 127 -4.28 1.92 -2.19
N MET A 128 -3.64 0.75 -2.03
CA MET A 128 -3.47 -0.22 -3.12
C MET A 128 -4.81 -0.79 -3.57
N MET A 129 -5.66 -1.16 -2.61
CA MET A 129 -7.00 -1.71 -2.87
C MET A 129 -7.88 -0.75 -3.68
N ARG A 130 -7.59 0.55 -3.71
CA ARG A 130 -8.35 1.57 -4.46
C ARG A 130 -7.71 2.00 -5.78
N LEU A 131 -6.46 1.64 -6.07
CA LEU A 131 -5.69 2.26 -7.15
C LEU A 131 -6.00 1.68 -8.55
N PHE A 132 -6.33 0.39 -8.64
CA PHE A 132 -6.55 -0.31 -9.92
C PHE A 132 -7.93 -0.97 -9.98
N GLY A 133 -8.97 -0.18 -10.19
CA GLY A 133 -10.36 -0.65 -10.31
C GLY A 133 -11.12 -0.75 -8.99
N GLY A 134 -10.42 -0.90 -7.87
CA GLY A 134 -11.03 -0.87 -6.55
C GLY A 134 -11.64 -2.22 -6.11
N PHE A 135 -11.87 -2.36 -4.82
CA PHE A 135 -12.72 -3.44 -4.30
C PHE A 135 -14.19 -2.99 -4.31
N PRO A 136 -15.17 -3.91 -4.39
CA PRO A 136 -16.59 -3.55 -4.47
C PRO A 136 -17.12 -2.94 -3.17
N ASN A 137 -18.24 -2.22 -3.26
CA ASN A 137 -18.84 -1.55 -2.10
C ASN A 137 -19.15 -2.48 -0.93
N ALA A 138 -19.49 -3.74 -1.20
CA ALA A 138 -19.74 -4.75 -0.16
C ALA A 138 -18.51 -4.96 0.76
N PHE A 139 -17.30 -4.91 0.20
CA PHE A 139 -16.07 -4.97 0.97
C PHE A 139 -15.93 -3.74 1.88
N TRP A 140 -16.05 -2.54 1.31
CA TRP A 140 -15.83 -1.28 2.04
C TRP A 140 -16.85 -1.08 3.15
N ALA A 141 -18.12 -1.38 2.89
CA ALA A 141 -19.17 -1.31 3.91
C ALA A 141 -18.86 -2.24 5.09
N ALA A 142 -18.47 -3.49 4.81
CA ALA A 142 -18.13 -4.47 5.84
C ALA A 142 -16.84 -4.11 6.59
N TYR A 143 -15.83 -3.54 5.91
CA TYR A 143 -14.57 -3.15 6.53
C TYR A 143 -14.77 -1.95 7.46
N GLU A 144 -15.50 -0.92 6.99
CA GLU A 144 -15.79 0.29 7.76
C GLU A 144 -16.62 -0.03 9.02
N GLU A 145 -17.59 -0.94 8.93
CA GLU A 145 -18.36 -1.42 10.09
C GLU A 145 -17.45 -2.07 11.17
N ARG A 146 -16.44 -2.84 10.73
CA ARG A 146 -15.58 -3.63 11.65
C ARG A 146 -14.39 -2.83 12.16
N TYR A 147 -13.86 -1.93 11.35
CA TYR A 147 -12.69 -1.14 11.70
C TYR A 147 -12.72 0.22 10.97
N PRO A 148 -13.52 1.17 11.49
CA PRO A 148 -13.72 2.47 10.86
C PRO A 148 -12.40 3.16 10.51
N VAL A 149 -12.36 3.83 9.36
CA VAL A 149 -11.16 4.49 8.84
C VAL A 149 -11.24 5.99 9.11
N PRO A 150 -10.32 6.57 9.91
CA PRO A 150 -10.27 8.00 10.15
C PRO A 150 -10.21 8.80 8.84
N LYS A 151 -10.82 9.99 8.87
CA LYS A 151 -10.88 10.88 7.72
C LYS A 151 -9.48 11.21 7.20
N GLU A 152 -8.53 11.42 8.09
CA GLU A 152 -7.15 11.79 7.77
C GLU A 152 -6.44 10.66 6.99
N VAL A 153 -6.80 9.40 7.27
CA VAL A 153 -6.29 8.23 6.54
C VAL A 153 -6.87 8.17 5.14
N TRP A 154 -8.16 8.46 4.98
CA TRP A 154 -8.78 8.59 3.67
C TRP A 154 -8.14 9.70 2.83
N GLU A 155 -7.87 10.85 3.44
CA GLU A 155 -7.23 12.00 2.80
C GLU A 155 -5.76 11.72 2.42
N ALA A 156 -5.09 10.85 3.17
CA ALA A 156 -3.70 10.47 2.91
C ALA A 156 -3.52 9.35 1.87
N LEU A 157 -4.59 8.69 1.40
CA LEU A 157 -4.48 7.60 0.42
C LEU A 157 -3.70 7.97 -0.85
N PRO A 158 -3.88 9.16 -1.46
CA PRO A 158 -3.08 9.55 -2.61
C PRO A 158 -1.57 9.51 -2.34
N CYS A 159 -1.12 9.92 -1.15
CA CYS A 159 0.30 9.86 -0.79
C CYS A 159 0.82 8.42 -0.73
N TYR A 160 0.02 7.48 -0.21
CA TYR A 160 0.36 6.05 -0.24
C TYR A 160 0.30 5.48 -1.65
N GLN A 161 -0.60 5.95 -2.51
CA GLN A 161 -0.69 5.51 -3.91
C GLN A 161 0.53 5.91 -4.75
N LEU A 162 1.26 6.97 -4.38
CA LEU A 162 2.52 7.32 -5.02
C LEU A 162 3.53 6.16 -4.98
N TYR A 163 3.57 5.40 -3.88
CA TYR A 163 4.45 4.24 -3.73
C TYR A 163 4.21 3.20 -4.82
N TYR A 164 2.94 2.82 -5.01
CA TYR A 164 2.56 1.84 -6.02
C TYR A 164 2.70 2.38 -7.44
N LEU A 165 2.35 3.64 -7.70
CA LEU A 165 2.50 4.25 -9.02
C LEU A 165 3.97 4.38 -9.42
N LEU A 166 4.87 4.71 -8.49
CA LEU A 166 6.30 4.71 -8.75
C LEU A 166 6.83 3.31 -9.07
N ALA A 167 6.36 2.28 -8.35
CA ALA A 167 6.67 0.89 -8.68
C ALA A 167 6.17 0.51 -10.09
N HIS A 168 4.97 0.95 -10.47
CA HIS A 168 4.44 0.71 -11.82
C HIS A 168 5.22 1.47 -12.90
N VAL A 169 5.68 2.70 -12.63
CA VAL A 169 6.59 3.42 -13.53
C VAL A 169 7.92 2.66 -13.67
N HIS A 170 8.42 2.04 -12.60
CA HIS A 170 9.62 1.22 -12.64
C HIS A 170 9.43 -0.03 -13.52
N PHE A 171 8.38 -0.82 -13.27
CA PHE A 171 8.15 -2.09 -13.95
C PHE A 171 7.59 -1.95 -15.37
N PHE A 172 6.69 -0.99 -15.60
CA PHE A 172 5.87 -0.92 -16.81
C PHE A 172 6.07 0.37 -17.61
N GLY A 173 6.83 1.32 -17.07
CA GLY A 173 7.30 2.50 -17.81
C GLY A 173 6.36 3.70 -17.77
N ALA A 174 6.53 4.58 -18.76
CA ALA A 174 6.03 5.96 -18.74
C ALA A 174 4.49 6.10 -18.82
N SER A 175 3.77 5.04 -19.17
CA SER A 175 2.29 5.05 -19.25
C SER A 175 1.61 5.39 -17.92
N TYR A 176 2.31 5.21 -16.79
CA TYR A 176 1.81 5.52 -15.45
C TYR A 176 2.12 6.95 -14.98
N LEU A 177 2.93 7.72 -15.72
CA LEU A 177 3.28 9.10 -15.35
C LEU A 177 2.06 10.04 -15.24
N PRO A 178 1.03 9.97 -16.11
CA PRO A 178 -0.17 10.80 -15.94
C PRO A 178 -0.91 10.51 -14.62
N SER A 179 -1.04 9.24 -14.25
CA SER A 179 -1.64 8.84 -12.98
C SER A 179 -0.79 9.30 -11.80
N LEU A 180 0.53 9.12 -11.88
CA LEU A 180 1.48 9.59 -10.86
C LEU A 180 1.36 11.11 -10.65
N ARG A 181 1.30 11.90 -11.72
CA ARG A 181 1.13 13.36 -11.64
C ARG A 181 -0.18 13.74 -10.94
N ARG A 182 -1.30 13.13 -11.34
CA ARG A 182 -2.61 13.41 -10.71
C ARG A 182 -2.61 13.05 -9.22
N THR A 183 -2.05 11.90 -8.88
CA THR A 183 -1.95 11.45 -7.48
C THR A 183 -1.02 12.34 -6.65
N LEU A 184 0.06 12.84 -7.24
CA LEU A 184 0.98 13.79 -6.60
C LEU A 184 0.26 15.09 -6.21
N LEU A 185 -0.57 15.62 -7.10
CA LEU A 185 -1.37 16.82 -6.83
C LEU A 185 -2.46 16.61 -5.77
N ALA A 186 -2.91 15.36 -5.59
CA ALA A 186 -3.92 14.98 -4.61
C ALA A 186 -3.33 14.60 -3.24
N CYS A 187 -2.01 14.46 -3.11
CA CYS A 187 -1.34 14.21 -1.84
C CYS A 187 -1.19 15.53 -1.07
N PRO A 188 -1.83 15.70 0.10
CA PRO A 188 -1.80 16.94 0.88
C PRO A 188 -0.39 17.33 1.39
#